data_AF-A0A2N5XMY3-F1
#
_entry.id   AF-A0A2N5XMY3-F1
#
_cell.length_a   1.000
_cell.length_b   1.000
_cell.length_c   1.000
_cell.angle_alpha   90.00
_cell.angle_beta   90.00
_cell.angle_gamma   90.00
#
_symmetry.space_group_name_H-M   'P 1'
#
loop_
_entity.id
_entity.type
_entity.pdbx_description
1 polymer ?
#
loop_
_entity_poly.entity_id
_entity_poly.type
_entity_poly.pdbx_seq_one_letter_code
_entity_poly.pdbx_strand_id
1 'polypeptide(L)'
;MITAPQLRAARSLLGIDQKTFATLAGVSLPTVQRMEASDGNVRGNIDTLIKVVEALDKAGIELIGDGARSDTGGRGVRLKNSEAL
;
A
#
# COMPACT_ATOMS: atom_id res chain seq x y z
N MET A 1 -7.93 0.96 7.38
CA MET A 1 -7.31 2.19 6.82
C MET A 1 -5.82 1.96 6.67
N ILE A 2 -5.23 2.37 5.54
CA ILE A 2 -3.78 2.26 5.25
C ILE A 2 -3.03 3.47 5.83
N THR A 3 -1.78 3.27 6.28
CA THR A 3 -0.88 4.36 6.71
C THR A 3 0.13 4.74 5.62
N ALA A 4 0.65 5.96 5.69
CA ALA A 4 1.72 6.40 4.80
C ALA A 4 3.01 5.56 4.96
N PRO A 5 3.45 5.18 6.17
CA PRO A 5 4.53 4.21 6.33
C PRO A 5 4.25 2.86 5.64
N GLN A 6 3.04 2.32 5.75
CA GLN A 6 2.66 1.08 5.05
C GLN A 6 2.73 1.26 3.54
N LEU A 7 2.27 2.39 3.01
CA LEU A 7 2.33 2.67 1.58
C LEU A 7 3.77 2.75 1.06
N ARG A 8 4.66 3.47 1.76
CA ARG A 8 6.08 3.57 1.42
C ARG A 8 6.79 2.22 1.51
N ALA A 9 6.51 1.45 2.57
CA ALA A 9 7.08 0.11 2.76
C ALA A 9 6.63 -0.85 1.65
N ALA A 10 5.34 -0.84 1.30
CA ALA A 10 4.80 -1.65 0.20
C ALA A 10 5.47 -1.32 -1.13
N ARG A 11 5.61 -0.04 -1.45
CA ARG A 11 6.31 0.41 -2.66
C ARG A 11 7.77 -0.03 -2.66
N SER A 12 8.45 0.06 -1.51
CA SER A 12 9.84 -0.39 -1.36
C SER A 12 9.98 -1.91 -1.57
N LEU A 13 9.04 -2.72 -1.07
CA LEU A 13 9.03 -4.17 -1.28
C LEU A 13 8.83 -4.55 -2.75
N LEU A 14 8.04 -3.76 -3.49
CA LEU A 14 7.83 -3.93 -4.92
C LEU A 14 9.04 -3.45 -5.76
N GLY A 15 10.00 -2.73 -5.18
CA GLY A 15 11.15 -2.20 -5.90
C GLY A 15 10.81 -1.15 -6.96
N ILE A 16 9.67 -0.46 -6.83
CA ILE A 16 9.18 0.51 -7.83
C ILE A 16 9.20 1.96 -7.32
N ASP A 17 9.24 2.91 -8.25
CA ASP A 17 9.11 4.33 -7.93
C ASP A 17 7.64 4.79 -7.81
N GLN A 18 7.45 6.03 -7.35
CA GLN A 18 6.10 6.59 -7.16
C GLN A 18 5.32 6.72 -8.47
N LYS A 19 6.02 6.94 -9.60
CA LYS A 19 5.39 7.10 -10.91
C LYS A 19 4.82 5.78 -11.40
N THR A 20 5.60 4.71 -11.32
CA THR A 20 5.17 3.34 -11.64
C THR A 20 4.01 2.93 -10.75
N PHE A 21 4.11 3.19 -9.44
CA PHE A 21 3.03 2.89 -8.53
C PHE A 21 1.74 3.66 -8.84
N ALA A 22 1.83 4.95 -9.18
CA ALA A 22 0.68 5.75 -9.58
C ALA A 22 -0.02 5.17 -10.82
N THR A 23 0.75 4.72 -11.81
CA THR A 23 0.23 4.03 -12.99
C THR A 23 -0.47 2.71 -12.63
N LEU A 24 0.16 1.87 -11.80
CA LEU A 24 -0.44 0.61 -11.33
C LEU A 24 -1.75 0.83 -10.57
N ALA A 25 -1.81 1.88 -9.75
CA ALA A 25 -3.00 2.22 -8.97
C ALA A 25 -4.06 3.01 -9.75
N GLY A 26 -3.79 3.43 -10.99
CA GLY A 26 -4.74 4.24 -11.77
C GLY A 26 -5.08 5.58 -11.09
N VAL A 27 -4.08 6.21 -10.47
CA VAL A 27 -4.16 7.52 -9.80
C VAL A 27 -3.06 8.45 -10.31
N SER A 28 -3.15 9.74 -10.01
CA SER A 28 -2.10 10.69 -10.41
C SER A 28 -0.87 10.61 -9.51
N LEU A 29 0.32 10.90 -10.04
CA LEU A 29 1.56 10.98 -9.26
C LEU A 29 1.45 11.94 -8.04
N PRO A 30 0.86 13.15 -8.16
CA PRO A 30 0.64 14.04 -7.00
C PRO A 30 -0.25 13.41 -5.92
N THR A 31 -1.15 12.51 -6.29
CA THR A 31 -1.97 11.78 -5.32
C THR A 31 -1.10 10.83 -4.50
N VAL A 32 -0.27 10.02 -5.14
CA VAL A 32 0.70 9.14 -4.44
C VAL A 32 1.63 9.95 -3.55
N GLN A 33 2.18 11.06 -4.04
CA GLN A 33 3.06 11.94 -3.25
C GLN A 33 2.38 12.48 -1.99
N ARG A 34 1.15 12.99 -2.09
CA ARG A 34 0.39 13.43 -0.90
C ARG A 34 0.10 12.29 0.06
N MET A 35 -0.23 11.11 -0.46
CA MET A 35 -0.51 9.94 0.37
C MET A 35 0.73 9.49 1.14
N GLU A 36 1.89 9.41 0.48
CA GLU A 36 3.16 9.05 1.12
C GLU A 36 3.71 10.13 2.06
N ALA A 37 3.34 11.40 1.86
CA ALA A 37 3.71 12.51 2.73
C ALA A 37 2.77 12.71 3.93
N SER A 38 1.70 11.92 4.07
CA SER A 38 0.76 12.06 5.17
C SER A 38 1.35 11.60 6.51
N ASP A 39 1.02 12.32 7.59
CA ASP A 39 1.32 11.89 8.96
C ASP A 39 0.30 10.85 9.44
N GLY A 40 0.71 9.58 9.49
CA GLY A 40 -0.13 8.48 9.94
C GLY A 40 -1.02 7.91 8.84
N ASN A 41 -2.35 7.98 9.00
CA ASN A 41 -3.30 7.42 8.04
C ASN A 41 -3.34 8.24 6.74
N VAL A 42 -3.40 7.55 5.61
CA VAL A 42 -3.58 8.19 4.30
C VAL A 42 -4.98 8.79 4.22
N ARG A 43 -5.07 10.07 3.81
CA ARG A 43 -6.35 10.77 3.59
C ARG A 43 -6.67 10.83 2.09
N GLY A 44 -7.92 10.56 1.74
CA GLY A 44 -8.42 10.62 0.37
C GLY A 44 -9.89 10.23 0.29
N ASN A 45 -10.50 10.40 -0.89
CA ASN A 45 -11.82 9.81 -1.12
C ASN A 45 -11.72 8.26 -1.15
N ILE A 46 -12.85 7.62 -0.86
CA ILE A 46 -12.92 6.16 -0.72
C ILE A 46 -12.47 5.46 -2.01
N ASP A 47 -12.92 5.94 -3.17
CA ASP A 47 -12.56 5.33 -4.47
C ASP A 47 -11.05 5.28 -4.73
N THR A 48 -10.32 6.35 -4.39
CA THR A 48 -8.85 6.34 -4.56
C THR A 48 -8.19 5.41 -3.57
N LEU A 49 -8.69 5.34 -2.33
CA LEU A 49 -8.17 4.41 -1.33
C LEU A 49 -8.37 2.95 -1.76
N ILE A 50 -9.54 2.63 -2.33
CA ILE A 50 -9.85 1.30 -2.87
C ILE A 50 -8.85 0.95 -3.98
N LYS A 51 -8.69 1.84 -4.98
CA LYS A 51 -7.74 1.63 -6.09
C LYS A 51 -6.31 1.34 -5.62
N VAL A 52 -5.84 2.10 -4.64
CA VAL A 52 -4.49 1.94 -4.06
C VAL A 52 -4.34 0.60 -3.37
N VAL A 53 -5.31 0.20 -2.55
CA VAL A 53 -5.28 -1.09 -1.83
C VAL A 53 -5.35 -2.27 -2.81
N GLU A 54 -6.23 -2.20 -3.81
CA GLU A 54 -6.33 -3.25 -4.84
C GLU A 54 -5.06 -3.36 -5.69
N ALA A 55 -4.42 -2.24 -6.02
CA ALA A 55 -3.19 -2.26 -6.80
C ALA A 55 -2.04 -2.92 -6.03
N LEU A 56 -1.93 -2.65 -4.72
CA LEU A 56 -1.00 -3.35 -3.85
C LEU A 56 -1.30 -4.84 -3.78
N ASP A 57 -2.57 -5.19 -3.59
CA ASP A 57 -3.02 -6.59 -3.52
C ASP A 57 -2.68 -7.37 -4.81
N LYS A 58 -2.97 -6.78 -5.98
CA LYS A 58 -2.65 -7.34 -7.30
C LYS A 58 -1.15 -7.40 -7.58
N ALA A 59 -0.37 -6.47 -7.03
CA ALA A 59 1.08 -6.45 -7.15
C ALA A 59 1.78 -7.46 -6.21
N GLY A 60 1.03 -8.24 -5.44
CA GLY A 60 1.59 -9.25 -4.53
C GLY A 60 1.93 -8.72 -3.14
N ILE A 61 1.35 -7.59 -2.73
CA ILE A 61 1.48 -7.05 -1.38
C ILE A 61 0.26 -7.40 -0.54
N GLU A 62 0.51 -7.80 0.71
CA GLU A 62 -0.52 -7.92 1.74
C GLU A 62 -0.30 -6.86 2.83
N LEU A 63 -1.35 -6.10 3.12
CA LEU A 63 -1.37 -5.11 4.19
C LEU A 63 -1.88 -5.75 5.49
N ILE A 64 -1.05 -5.69 6.54
CA ILE A 64 -1.38 -6.24 7.86
C ILE A 64 -2.02 -5.12 8.70
N GLY A 65 -3.24 -5.34 9.17
CA GLY A 65 -3.93 -4.44 10.09
C GLY A 65 -3.45 -4.57 11.55
N ASP A 66 -3.74 -3.57 12.39
CA ASP A 66 -3.24 -3.47 13.77
C ASP A 66 -3.58 -4.68 14.67
N GLY A 67 -4.71 -5.34 14.38
CA GLY A 67 -5.15 -6.57 15.05
C GLY A 67 -5.24 -7.78 14.11
N ALA A 68 -4.64 -7.71 12.93
CA ALA A 68 -4.56 -8.87 12.05
C ALA A 68 -3.58 -9.90 12.64
N ARG A 69 -3.79 -11.19 12.31
CA ARG A 69 -2.95 -12.28 12.79
C ARG A 69 -1.49 -12.06 12.36
N SER A 70 -0.69 -11.65 13.33
CA SER A 70 0.75 -11.41 13.26
C SER A 70 1.28 -11.82 14.63
N ASP A 71 2.37 -12.58 14.70
CA ASP A 71 2.84 -13.19 15.96
C ASP A 71 3.11 -12.15 17.07
N THR A 72 3.46 -10.92 16.68
CA THR A 72 3.67 -9.78 17.58
C THR A 72 2.60 -8.69 17.46
N GLY A 73 1.61 -8.88 16.60
CA GLY A 73 0.57 -7.87 16.29
C GLY A 73 1.10 -6.66 15.49
N GLY A 74 0.26 -5.62 15.40
CA GLY A 74 0.61 -4.33 14.81
C GLY A 74 0.44 -4.25 13.30
N ARG A 75 0.40 -3.01 12.79
CA ARG A 75 0.31 -2.75 11.35
C ARG A 75 1.61 -3.09 10.64
N GLY A 76 1.50 -3.70 9.47
CA GLY A 76 2.67 -4.12 8.68
C GLY A 76 2.37 -4.27 7.21
N VAL A 77 3.37 -4.73 6.47
CA VAL A 77 3.30 -5.03 5.04
C VAL A 77 4.16 -6.26 4.79
N ARG A 78 3.69 -7.20 3.97
CA ARG A 78 4.49 -8.35 3.52
C ARG A 78 4.23 -8.65 2.05
N LEU A 79 5.15 -9.42 1.46
CA LEU A 79 4.91 -10.08 0.18
C LEU A 79 3.92 -11.23 0.39
N LYS A 80 3.01 -11.43 -0.56
CA LYS A 80 2.23 -12.66 -0.66
C LYS A 80 3.17 -13.81 -1.04
N ASN A 81 2.88 -15.03 -0.56
CA ASN A 81 3.66 -16.19 -0.94
C ASN A 81 3.63 -16.38 -2.46
N SER A 82 4.80 -16.71 -3.03
CA SER A 82 5.00 -16.95 -4.46
C SER A 82 4.36 -18.27 -4.97
N GLU A 83 3.67 -19.04 -4.12
CA GLU A 83 2.99 -20.26 -4.54
C GLU A 83 1.57 -19.96 -5.04
N ALA A 84 1.50 -19.28 -6.18
CA ALA A 84 0.32 -19.26 -7.04
C ALA A 84 0.78 -18.97 -8.49
N LEU A 85 1.51 -19.92 -9.06
CA LEU A 85 1.63 -20.12 -10.50
C LEU A 85 1.21 -21.57 -10.80
#